data_AF-A0A9D1WLC7-F1
#
_entry.id   AF-A0A9D1WLC7-F1
#
_cell.length_a   1.000
_cell.length_b   1.000
_cell.length_c   1.000
_cell.angle_alpha   90.00
_cell.angle_beta   90.00
_cell.angle_gamma   90.00
#
_symmetry.space_group_name_H-M   'P 1'
#
loop_
_entity.id
_entity.type
_entity.pdbx_description
1 polymer ?
#
loop_
_entity_poly.entity_id
_entity_poly.type
_entity_poly.pdbx_seq_one_letter_code
_entity_poly.pdbx_strand_id
1 'polypeptide(L)'
;MDKIQTLDCTLRDGGYLNDWNFGNRMIKSTIRQLIAANVEQVELGFLRNEDPNPDRTVFRHVHEAYAFLPKNCGNTHFTLMSLHNKYDLGQLEDYDGGPIKRIRVTFHDYDVDEGLEYCRKVMEKGYEVSCNPINIMGYGDKELLTILDKVNAIHPTVFSIVDTFGSMKRNDLIRLYSLCENNLDKDITIGLHLHENLSLSYSLAQEFLNLKRYDRKCVIDGSLLGMGRVPGNLCIELIMDYLNNHYNKTYNLDPILDTIDDYIVPLKRIEPWGYSTAYSLSAQYNLHRNYAEFLLNKGKLKAKDINHILASIADNKKTAFDEAYAEGLYYSYQDISVDDKEARKTLAGELKGRNLLILAPGGSLEREKDRISAFIEKENPLVITVNFSSELYRADYQFFSNVKRYEEYVSEDKSEKVMVTSNVKDAAAADYVFNYHDLTYDENGVFDNSTIMLLRLLKQMGVTKVYVAGFDGYEEKRSDYVSHILDYQDRRKDAASTNKLICRLLVPIRAQMEVEFLTASKYQETEE
;
A
#
# COMPACT_ATOMS: atom_id res chain seq x y z
N MET A 1 37.55 -13.20 -4.03
CA MET A 1 37.00 -12.09 -3.22
C MET A 1 36.09 -11.19 -4.07
N ASP A 2 36.44 -10.85 -5.31
CA ASP A 2 35.60 -10.09 -6.27
C ASP A 2 34.30 -10.77 -6.78
N LYS A 3 33.87 -11.87 -6.14
CA LYS A 3 32.76 -12.70 -6.65
C LYS A 3 31.43 -12.46 -5.95
N ILE A 4 31.41 -11.64 -4.90
CA ILE A 4 30.21 -11.20 -4.20
C ILE A 4 30.24 -9.69 -4.26
N GLN A 5 29.18 -9.06 -4.73
CA GLN A 5 29.04 -7.61 -4.80
C GLN A 5 27.71 -7.20 -4.20
N THR A 6 27.63 -5.98 -3.67
CA THR A 6 26.35 -5.37 -3.29
C THR A 6 25.94 -4.32 -4.31
N LEU A 7 24.64 -4.15 -4.47
CA LEU A 7 24.04 -3.07 -5.24
C LEU A 7 23.08 -2.30 -4.35
N ASP A 8 23.30 -0.99 -4.21
CA ASP A 8 22.32 -0.08 -3.60
C ASP A 8 21.27 0.35 -4.62
N CYS A 9 19.99 0.18 -4.28
CA CYS A 9 18.85 0.60 -5.08
C CYS A 9 17.99 1.67 -4.42
N THR A 10 18.54 2.41 -3.45
CA THR A 10 17.81 3.44 -2.67
C THR A 10 17.23 4.52 -3.59
N LEU A 11 18.01 5.01 -4.55
CA LEU A 11 17.61 6.07 -5.47
C LEU A 11 16.72 5.61 -6.63
N ARG A 12 16.51 4.29 -6.79
CA ARG A 12 15.62 3.71 -7.81
C ARG A 12 14.35 3.15 -7.20
N ASP A 13 14.47 2.17 -6.31
CA ASP A 13 13.31 1.52 -5.68
C ASP A 13 12.68 2.41 -4.60
N GLY A 14 13.51 3.10 -3.81
CA GLY A 14 13.03 4.09 -2.84
C GLY A 14 12.23 5.21 -3.49
N GLY A 15 12.45 5.47 -4.79
CA GLY A 15 11.74 6.50 -5.53
C GLY A 15 10.24 6.26 -5.70
N TYR A 16 9.77 5.02 -5.49
CA TYR A 16 8.32 4.75 -5.45
C TYR A 16 7.61 5.48 -4.30
N LEU A 17 8.32 5.88 -3.24
CA LEU A 17 7.74 6.55 -2.07
C LEU A 17 7.54 8.06 -2.29
N ASN A 18 8.30 8.68 -3.19
CA ASN A 18 8.33 10.13 -3.37
C ASN A 18 8.37 10.58 -4.85
N ASP A 19 7.92 9.72 -5.78
CA ASP A 19 8.00 9.96 -7.22
C ASP A 19 9.41 10.34 -7.71
N TRP A 20 10.41 9.62 -7.18
CA TRP A 20 11.84 9.82 -7.43
C TRP A 20 12.36 11.23 -7.10
N ASN A 21 11.57 12.07 -6.43
CA ASN A 21 11.89 13.46 -6.10
C ASN A 21 12.63 13.56 -4.75
N PHE A 22 13.90 13.18 -4.75
CA PHE A 22 14.76 13.18 -3.56
C PHE A 22 15.38 14.54 -3.24
N GLY A 23 15.46 15.43 -4.23
CA GLY A 23 16.20 16.69 -4.12
C GLY A 23 17.69 16.52 -4.44
N ASN A 24 18.25 17.47 -5.18
CA ASN A 24 19.61 17.42 -5.72
C ASN A 24 20.68 17.16 -4.64
N ARG A 25 20.50 17.78 -3.47
CA ARG A 25 21.42 17.65 -2.33
C ARG A 25 21.46 16.22 -1.80
N MET A 26 20.30 15.61 -1.58
CA MET A 26 20.20 14.25 -1.07
C MET A 26 20.83 13.28 -2.07
N ILE A 27 20.44 13.35 -3.35
CA ILE A 27 20.96 12.47 -4.40
C ILE A 27 22.50 12.47 -4.40
N LYS A 28 23.10 13.66 -4.48
CA LYS A 28 24.57 13.82 -4.50
C LYS A 28 25.23 13.40 -3.19
N SER A 29 24.55 13.56 -2.06
CA SER A 29 25.08 13.16 -0.75
C SER A 29 25.09 11.63 -0.63
N THR A 30 23.94 10.99 -0.89
CA THR A 30 23.79 9.53 -0.87
C THR A 30 24.80 8.85 -1.80
N ILE A 31 24.98 9.32 -3.03
CA ILE A 31 25.98 8.76 -3.96
C ILE A 31 27.40 8.86 -3.38
N ARG A 32 27.79 10.03 -2.85
CA ARG A 32 29.13 10.21 -2.25
C ARG A 32 29.37 9.29 -1.06
N GLN A 33 28.36 9.10 -0.22
CA GLN A 33 28.47 8.25 0.96
C GLN A 33 28.51 6.77 0.60
N LEU A 34 27.74 6.33 -0.40
CA LEU A 34 27.81 4.97 -0.95
C LEU A 34 29.19 4.66 -1.56
N ILE A 35 29.80 5.63 -2.27
CA ILE A 35 31.18 5.50 -2.76
C ILE A 35 32.16 5.39 -1.58
N ALA A 36 32.05 6.27 -0.58
CA ALA A 36 32.90 6.25 0.61
C ALA A 36 32.76 4.96 1.44
N ALA A 37 31.60 4.30 1.33
CA ALA A 37 31.31 3.01 1.94
C ALA A 37 31.88 1.80 1.18
N ASN A 38 32.49 2.03 0.01
CA ASN A 38 32.97 0.99 -0.92
C ASN A 38 31.86 0.08 -1.47
N VAL A 39 30.63 0.59 -1.65
CA VAL A 39 29.56 -0.15 -2.33
C VAL A 39 29.93 -0.36 -3.79
N GLU A 40 29.90 -1.59 -4.29
CA GLU A 40 30.37 -1.87 -5.65
C GLU A 40 29.45 -1.31 -6.74
N GLN A 41 28.13 -1.28 -6.51
CA GLN A 41 27.16 -0.83 -7.50
C GLN A 41 26.09 0.08 -6.89
N VAL A 42 25.73 1.17 -7.59
CA VAL A 42 24.63 2.05 -7.20
C VAL A 42 23.67 2.23 -8.37
N GLU A 43 22.41 1.90 -8.15
CA GLU A 43 21.32 2.10 -9.11
C GLU A 43 20.71 3.48 -8.90
N LEU A 44 20.95 4.37 -9.87
CA LEU A 44 20.64 5.78 -9.72
C LEU A 44 19.16 6.09 -9.92
N GLY A 45 18.44 5.32 -10.73
CA GLY A 45 17.08 5.68 -11.12
C GLY A 45 16.58 4.95 -12.37
N PHE A 46 15.58 5.56 -13.04
CA PHE A 46 14.99 5.02 -14.27
C PHE A 46 15.39 5.79 -15.53
N LEU A 47 15.48 5.07 -16.65
CA LEU A 47 15.32 5.63 -17.99
C LEU A 47 13.83 5.66 -18.36
N ARG A 48 13.29 6.85 -18.67
CA ARG A 48 11.89 7.07 -19.10
C ARG A 48 11.79 8.18 -20.13
N ASN A 49 10.69 8.18 -20.88
CA ASN A 49 10.35 9.23 -21.84
C ASN A 49 9.81 10.50 -21.15
N GLU A 50 10.51 10.98 -20.11
CA GLU A 50 10.16 12.18 -19.33
C GLU A 50 11.23 13.26 -19.55
N ASP A 51 10.95 14.53 -19.21
CA ASP A 51 11.98 15.58 -19.22
C ASP A 51 12.83 15.49 -17.94
N PRO A 52 14.14 15.77 -18.00
CA PRO A 52 15.02 15.69 -16.84
C PRO A 52 14.66 16.74 -15.79
N ASN A 53 14.82 16.38 -14.52
CA ASN A 53 14.62 17.28 -13.39
C ASN A 53 15.81 17.17 -12.42
N PRO A 54 16.44 18.29 -12.00
CA PRO A 54 17.63 18.27 -11.15
C PRO A 54 17.41 17.70 -9.74
N ASP A 55 16.14 17.55 -9.31
CA ASP A 55 15.74 17.00 -8.02
C ASP A 55 15.18 15.58 -8.12
N ARG A 56 15.03 15.03 -9.34
CA ARG A 56 14.53 13.67 -9.57
C ARG A 56 15.59 12.74 -10.14
N THR A 57 15.44 11.45 -9.85
CA THR A 57 16.26 10.37 -10.43
C THR A 57 15.54 9.61 -11.55
N VAL A 58 14.99 10.38 -12.50
CA VAL A 58 14.41 9.88 -13.74
C VAL A 58 15.07 10.62 -14.89
N PHE A 59 15.58 9.87 -15.86
CA PHE A 59 16.42 10.36 -16.93
C PHE A 59 15.84 9.95 -18.28
N ARG A 60 15.95 10.84 -19.27
CA ARG A 60 15.70 10.48 -20.67
C ARG A 60 16.96 9.89 -21.29
N HIS A 61 18.11 10.45 -20.95
CA HIS A 61 19.39 10.05 -21.50
C HIS A 61 20.40 9.73 -20.40
N VAL A 62 21.31 8.80 -20.67
CA VAL A 62 22.27 8.32 -19.66
C VAL A 62 23.19 9.45 -19.19
N HIS A 63 23.61 10.35 -20.09
CA HIS A 63 24.51 11.45 -19.76
C HIS A 63 23.91 12.45 -18.75
N GLU A 64 22.57 12.54 -18.65
CA GLU A 64 21.90 13.45 -17.70
C GLU A 64 22.21 13.06 -16.25
N ALA A 65 22.35 11.76 -15.97
CA ALA A 65 22.68 11.26 -14.65
C ALA A 65 24.11 11.64 -14.20
N TYR A 66 25.00 12.02 -15.12
CA TYR A 66 26.38 12.39 -14.79
C TYR A 66 26.45 13.67 -13.97
N ALA A 67 25.42 14.53 -14.03
CA ALA A 67 25.33 15.74 -13.22
C ALA A 67 25.27 15.47 -11.70
N PHE A 68 24.93 14.24 -11.31
CA PHE A 68 24.88 13.80 -9.91
C PHE A 68 26.16 13.10 -9.44
N LEU A 69 27.03 12.71 -10.36
CA LEU A 69 28.21 11.92 -10.06
C LEU A 69 29.41 12.82 -9.69
N PRO A 70 30.20 12.45 -8.68
CA PRO A 70 31.46 13.12 -8.41
C PRO A 70 32.50 12.76 -9.47
N LYS A 71 33.52 13.61 -9.62
CA LYS A 71 34.63 13.36 -10.57
C LYS A 71 35.39 12.05 -10.29
N ASN A 72 35.50 11.68 -9.02
CA ASN A 72 36.12 10.42 -8.60
C ASN A 72 35.04 9.50 -8.02
N CYS A 73 34.78 8.40 -8.72
CA CYS A 73 33.81 7.39 -8.33
C CYS A 73 34.46 6.17 -7.64
N GLY A 74 35.77 6.17 -7.45
CA GLY A 74 36.49 5.03 -6.89
C GLY A 74 36.25 3.76 -7.72
N ASN A 75 35.91 2.67 -7.04
CA ASN A 75 35.57 1.38 -7.64
C ASN A 75 34.05 1.16 -7.80
N THR A 76 33.24 2.15 -7.44
CA THR A 76 31.78 2.06 -7.53
C THR A 76 31.33 2.29 -8.96
N HIS A 77 30.50 1.37 -9.46
CA HIS A 77 29.88 1.47 -10.77
C HIS A 77 28.42 1.89 -10.65
N PHE A 78 27.90 2.54 -11.68
CA PHE A 78 26.52 3.03 -11.67
C PHE A 78 25.65 2.29 -12.67
N THR A 79 24.38 2.13 -12.30
CA THR A 79 23.39 1.46 -13.12
C THR A 79 22.11 2.29 -13.22
N LEU A 80 21.36 2.11 -14.31
CA LEU A 80 20.02 2.64 -14.49
C LEU A 80 19.07 1.50 -14.84
N MET A 81 17.83 1.59 -14.38
CA MET A 81 16.79 0.62 -14.75
C MET A 81 15.97 1.13 -15.93
N SER A 82 15.59 0.23 -16.83
CA SER A 82 14.71 0.53 -17.95
C SER A 82 13.64 -0.54 -18.07
N LEU A 83 12.39 -0.10 -18.25
CA LEU A 83 11.26 -0.96 -18.56
C LEU A 83 11.09 -0.96 -20.07
N HIS A 84 11.08 -2.14 -20.68
CA HIS A 84 11.03 -2.28 -22.14
C HIS A 84 9.84 -1.55 -22.79
N ASN A 85 8.74 -1.36 -22.04
CA ASN A 85 7.50 -0.70 -22.50
C ASN A 85 7.29 0.74 -22.00
N LYS A 86 8.22 1.31 -21.21
CA LYS A 86 8.15 2.70 -20.69
C LYS A 86 9.24 3.62 -21.23
N TYR A 87 10.17 3.08 -22.00
CA TYR A 87 11.29 3.82 -22.56
C TYR A 87 11.43 3.53 -24.04
N ASP A 88 11.62 4.57 -24.85
CA ASP A 88 11.94 4.44 -26.26
C ASP A 88 13.44 4.19 -26.42
N LEU A 89 13.79 2.93 -26.70
CA LEU A 89 15.19 2.52 -26.87
C LEU A 89 15.92 3.26 -27.99
N GLY A 90 15.20 3.83 -28.97
CA GLY A 90 15.81 4.67 -30.01
C GLY A 90 16.52 5.91 -29.45
N GLN A 91 16.18 6.32 -28.24
CA GLN A 91 16.77 7.46 -27.52
C GLN A 91 17.99 7.07 -26.68
N LEU A 92 18.27 5.77 -26.53
CA LEU A 92 19.47 5.29 -25.86
C LEU A 92 20.70 5.57 -26.74
N GLU A 93 21.57 6.42 -26.21
CA GLU A 93 22.86 6.77 -26.81
C GLU A 93 23.78 5.55 -26.84
N ASP A 94 24.81 5.56 -27.67
CA ASP A 94 25.84 4.53 -27.60
C ASP A 94 26.66 4.74 -26.31
N TYR A 95 27.12 3.65 -25.69
CA TYR A 95 27.93 3.72 -24.48
C TYR A 95 29.22 4.50 -24.75
N ASP A 96 29.40 5.57 -23.99
CA ASP A 96 30.48 6.56 -24.16
C ASP A 96 31.75 6.22 -23.38
N GLY A 97 31.79 5.06 -22.70
CA GLY A 97 32.88 4.68 -21.79
C GLY A 97 32.78 5.32 -20.40
N GLY A 98 31.68 5.99 -20.08
CA GLY A 98 31.44 6.66 -18.82
C GLY A 98 31.12 5.72 -17.64
N PRO A 99 30.83 6.31 -16.44
CA PRO A 99 30.68 5.57 -15.18
C PRO A 99 29.39 4.76 -15.07
N ILE A 100 28.38 5.04 -15.90
CA ILE A 100 27.13 4.25 -15.99
C ILE A 100 27.30 3.20 -17.07
N LYS A 101 27.79 2.03 -16.66
CA LYS A 101 28.17 0.95 -17.59
C LYS A 101 27.04 -0.05 -17.84
N ARG A 102 26.09 -0.18 -16.91
CA ARG A 102 25.07 -1.22 -16.96
C ARG A 102 23.66 -0.66 -16.95
N ILE A 103 22.84 -1.18 -17.86
CA ILE A 103 21.39 -0.96 -17.85
C ILE A 103 20.71 -2.24 -17.36
N ARG A 104 19.82 -2.08 -16.38
CA ARG A 104 19.02 -3.17 -15.82
C ARG A 104 17.67 -3.18 -16.51
N VAL A 105 17.35 -4.27 -17.20
CA VAL A 105 16.13 -4.37 -18.00
C VAL A 105 15.15 -5.26 -17.27
N THR A 106 13.95 -4.75 -17.04
CA THR A 106 12.88 -5.48 -16.36
C THR A 106 11.69 -5.70 -17.30
N PHE A 107 11.11 -6.89 -17.22
CA PHE A 107 10.02 -7.36 -18.09
C PHE A 107 9.18 -8.43 -17.37
N HIS A 108 7.93 -8.56 -17.80
CA HIS A 108 6.99 -9.53 -17.26
C HIS A 108 7.11 -10.90 -17.95
N ASP A 109 6.48 -11.91 -17.36
CA ASP A 109 6.37 -13.28 -17.87
C ASP A 109 5.68 -13.38 -19.25
N TYR A 110 4.72 -12.51 -19.52
CA TYR A 110 4.02 -12.45 -20.80
C TYR A 110 4.78 -11.68 -21.90
N ASP A 111 5.82 -10.89 -21.55
CA ASP A 111 6.61 -10.07 -22.49
C ASP A 111 8.11 -10.48 -22.50
N VAL A 112 8.41 -11.76 -22.23
CA VAL A 112 9.79 -12.23 -22.07
C VAL A 112 10.61 -12.06 -23.35
N ASP A 113 10.03 -12.37 -24.51
CA ASP A 113 10.75 -12.32 -25.78
C ASP A 113 11.08 -10.88 -26.18
N GLU A 114 10.14 -9.97 -26.00
CA GLU A 114 10.32 -8.53 -26.17
C GLU A 114 11.36 -7.97 -25.20
N GLY A 115 11.32 -8.41 -23.93
CA GLY A 115 12.29 -8.02 -22.91
C GLY A 115 13.72 -8.49 -23.23
N LEU A 116 13.89 -9.73 -23.69
CA LEU A 116 15.19 -10.27 -24.08
C LEU A 116 15.74 -9.62 -25.35
N GLU A 117 14.89 -9.32 -26.33
CA GLU A 117 15.29 -8.56 -27.52
C GLU A 117 15.70 -7.13 -27.14
N TYR A 118 15.00 -6.52 -26.17
CA TYR A 118 15.40 -5.23 -25.61
C TYR A 118 16.79 -5.30 -24.97
N CYS A 119 17.07 -6.33 -24.16
CA CYS A 119 18.41 -6.58 -23.60
C CYS A 119 19.47 -6.67 -24.70
N ARG A 120 19.21 -7.44 -25.76
CA ARG A 120 20.13 -7.61 -26.89
C ARG A 120 20.47 -6.27 -27.55
N LYS A 121 19.47 -5.44 -27.83
CA LYS A 121 19.66 -4.11 -28.41
C LYS A 121 20.42 -3.14 -27.50
N VAL A 122 20.21 -3.21 -26.19
CA VAL A 122 21.00 -2.44 -25.22
C VAL A 122 22.48 -2.89 -25.23
N MET A 123 22.75 -4.17 -25.42
CA MET A 123 24.13 -4.68 -25.58
C MET A 123 24.76 -4.23 -26.90
N GLU A 124 23.99 -4.14 -27.99
CA GLU A 124 24.46 -3.57 -29.28
C GLU A 124 24.92 -2.12 -29.14
N LYS A 125 24.31 -1.37 -28.21
CA LYS A 125 24.73 0.00 -27.84
C LYS A 125 26.02 0.04 -27.01
N GLY A 126 26.58 -1.10 -26.63
CA GLY A 126 27.84 -1.21 -25.90
C GLY A 126 27.72 -1.22 -24.37
N TYR A 127 26.50 -1.24 -23.82
CA TYR A 127 26.29 -1.35 -22.37
C TYR A 127 26.36 -2.79 -21.88
N GLU A 128 26.76 -2.97 -20.61
CA GLU A 128 26.46 -4.19 -19.87
C GLU A 128 24.95 -4.27 -19.58
N VAL A 129 24.41 -5.49 -19.47
CA VAL A 129 22.99 -5.69 -19.19
C VAL A 129 22.76 -6.62 -18.00
N SER A 130 21.78 -6.25 -17.18
CA SER A 130 21.15 -7.16 -16.22
C SER A 130 19.75 -7.51 -16.71
N CYS A 131 19.45 -8.80 -16.82
CA CYS A 131 18.10 -9.31 -17.06
C CYS A 131 17.38 -9.49 -15.72
N ASN A 132 16.28 -8.76 -15.52
CA ASN A 132 15.52 -8.76 -14.27
C ASN A 132 14.07 -9.17 -14.55
N PRO A 133 13.78 -10.47 -14.76
CA PRO A 133 12.41 -10.93 -14.95
C PRO A 133 11.57 -10.67 -13.69
N ILE A 134 10.39 -10.11 -13.89
CA ILE A 134 9.41 -9.85 -12.83
C ILE A 134 8.68 -11.18 -12.52
N ASN A 135 8.34 -11.38 -11.25
CA ASN A 135 7.54 -12.51 -10.76
C ASN A 135 8.18 -13.89 -11.08
N ILE A 136 9.50 -14.04 -10.87
CA ILE A 136 10.20 -15.32 -11.14
C ILE A 136 9.60 -16.52 -10.37
N MET A 137 8.89 -16.24 -9.28
CA MET A 137 8.13 -17.21 -8.48
C MET A 137 6.95 -17.84 -9.23
N GLY A 138 6.38 -17.16 -10.23
CA GLY A 138 5.24 -17.64 -11.02
C GLY A 138 5.60 -18.68 -12.10
N TYR A 139 6.88 -18.79 -12.48
CA TYR A 139 7.29 -19.65 -13.59
C TYR A 139 7.43 -21.11 -13.14
N GLY A 140 6.85 -22.01 -13.93
CA GLY A 140 7.13 -23.44 -13.80
C GLY A 140 8.58 -23.75 -14.19
N ASP A 141 9.11 -24.87 -13.69
CA ASP A 141 10.52 -25.25 -13.94
C ASP A 141 10.87 -25.28 -15.44
N LYS A 142 9.98 -25.81 -16.28
CA LYS A 142 10.19 -25.87 -17.74
C LYS A 142 10.24 -24.49 -18.39
N GLU A 143 9.39 -23.57 -17.94
CA GLU A 143 9.35 -22.20 -18.44
C GLU A 143 10.63 -21.47 -18.04
N LEU A 144 11.04 -21.59 -16.77
CA LEU A 144 12.28 -21.01 -16.29
C LEU A 144 13.48 -21.55 -17.08
N LEU A 145 13.59 -22.87 -17.29
CA LEU A 145 14.65 -23.46 -18.10
C LEU A 145 14.69 -22.89 -19.53
N THR A 146 13.51 -22.71 -20.15
CA THR A 146 13.41 -22.10 -21.49
C THR A 146 13.93 -20.66 -21.49
N ILE A 147 13.66 -19.90 -20.42
CA ILE A 147 14.18 -18.54 -20.26
C ILE A 147 15.69 -18.56 -20.07
N LEU A 148 16.22 -19.46 -19.24
CA LEU A 148 17.66 -19.57 -19.01
C LEU A 148 18.42 -19.91 -20.31
N ASP A 149 17.86 -20.78 -21.17
CA ASP A 149 18.42 -21.09 -22.49
C ASP A 149 18.49 -19.84 -23.39
N LYS A 150 17.40 -19.05 -23.42
CA LYS A 150 17.39 -17.78 -24.17
C LYS A 150 18.37 -16.76 -23.58
N VAL A 151 18.48 -16.70 -22.26
CA VAL A 151 19.44 -15.85 -21.54
C VAL A 151 20.87 -16.23 -21.85
N ASN A 152 21.21 -17.52 -21.94
CA ASN A 152 22.55 -17.93 -22.39
C ASN A 152 22.80 -17.51 -23.85
N ALA A 153 21.79 -17.60 -24.71
CA ALA A 153 21.94 -17.18 -26.12
C ALA A 153 22.23 -15.68 -26.29
N ILE A 154 21.63 -14.82 -25.46
CA ILE A 154 21.94 -13.36 -25.45
C ILE A 154 23.17 -13.02 -24.60
N HIS A 155 23.52 -13.86 -23.62
CA HIS A 155 24.70 -13.77 -22.76
C HIS A 155 24.88 -12.43 -22.00
N PRO A 156 23.91 -12.02 -21.15
CA PRO A 156 24.00 -10.77 -20.41
C PRO A 156 25.03 -10.88 -19.29
N THR A 157 25.44 -9.73 -18.75
CA THR A 157 26.37 -9.68 -17.61
C THR A 157 25.75 -10.27 -16.34
N VAL A 158 24.45 -10.02 -16.11
CA VAL A 158 23.72 -10.46 -14.91
C VAL A 158 22.36 -11.04 -15.30
N PHE A 159 21.96 -12.13 -14.64
CA PHE A 159 20.57 -12.57 -14.57
C PHE A 159 20.13 -12.56 -13.11
N SER A 160 19.03 -11.87 -12.79
CA SER A 160 18.58 -11.70 -11.40
C SER A 160 17.41 -12.61 -11.03
N ILE A 161 17.50 -13.23 -9.86
CA ILE A 161 16.38 -13.80 -9.13
C ILE A 161 15.68 -12.66 -8.37
N VAL A 162 14.43 -12.35 -8.73
CA VAL A 162 13.68 -11.20 -8.19
C VAL A 162 12.41 -11.68 -7.46
N ASP A 163 12.34 -11.45 -6.16
CA ASP A 163 11.16 -11.76 -5.32
C ASP A 163 10.12 -10.65 -5.38
N THR A 164 9.55 -10.37 -6.56
CA THR A 164 8.67 -9.22 -6.80
C THR A 164 7.49 -9.10 -5.81
N PHE A 165 6.92 -10.22 -5.37
CA PHE A 165 5.78 -10.22 -4.45
C PHE A 165 6.18 -10.38 -2.98
N GLY A 166 7.47 -10.50 -2.69
CA GLY A 166 7.99 -10.75 -1.34
C GLY A 166 7.51 -12.07 -0.75
N SER A 167 7.16 -13.04 -1.61
CA SER A 167 6.52 -14.31 -1.26
C SER A 167 7.50 -15.47 -1.14
N MET A 168 8.75 -15.26 -1.58
CA MET A 168 9.78 -16.28 -1.59
C MET A 168 10.07 -16.79 -0.18
N LYS A 169 10.12 -18.12 -0.04
CA LYS A 169 10.61 -18.79 1.16
C LYS A 169 11.91 -19.52 0.84
N ARG A 170 12.54 -20.06 1.89
CA ARG A 170 13.83 -20.76 1.79
C ARG A 170 13.86 -21.84 0.70
N ASN A 171 12.85 -22.71 0.64
CA ASN A 171 12.82 -23.81 -0.34
C ASN A 171 12.65 -23.30 -1.78
N ASP A 172 11.95 -22.17 -1.96
CA ASP A 172 11.79 -21.55 -3.27
C ASP A 172 13.11 -20.95 -3.77
N LEU A 173 13.84 -20.28 -2.88
CA LEU A 173 15.20 -19.79 -3.17
C LEU A 173 16.13 -20.95 -3.55
N ILE A 174 16.11 -22.06 -2.79
CA ILE A 174 16.91 -23.25 -3.09
C ILE A 174 16.57 -23.78 -4.49
N ARG A 175 15.29 -23.90 -4.84
CA ARG A 175 14.83 -24.33 -6.16
C ARG A 175 15.34 -23.41 -7.27
N LEU A 176 15.05 -22.11 -7.16
CA LEU A 176 15.40 -21.11 -8.17
C LEU A 176 16.91 -20.99 -8.36
N TYR A 177 17.67 -20.89 -7.26
CA TYR A 177 19.12 -20.86 -7.33
C TYR A 177 19.69 -22.12 -7.97
N SER A 178 19.17 -23.30 -7.63
CA SER A 178 19.63 -24.57 -8.22
C SER A 178 19.36 -24.63 -9.73
N LEU A 179 18.19 -24.16 -10.19
CA LEU A 179 17.89 -24.09 -11.62
C LEU A 179 18.82 -23.09 -12.33
N CYS A 180 19.00 -21.88 -11.79
CA CYS A 180 19.91 -20.89 -12.35
C CYS A 180 21.36 -21.38 -12.39
N GLU A 181 21.90 -21.89 -11.28
CA GLU A 181 23.31 -22.28 -11.18
C GLU A 181 23.70 -23.44 -12.12
N ASN A 182 22.79 -24.39 -12.34
CA ASN A 182 23.05 -25.56 -13.17
C ASN A 182 22.80 -25.34 -14.66
N ASN A 183 22.05 -24.29 -15.04
CA ASN A 183 21.66 -24.07 -16.44
C ASN A 183 22.15 -22.73 -17.02
N LEU A 184 22.58 -21.76 -16.20
CA LEU A 184 23.23 -20.54 -16.71
C LEU A 184 24.73 -20.75 -16.91
N ASP A 185 25.23 -20.18 -18.01
CA ASP A 185 26.67 -20.11 -18.31
C ASP A 185 27.45 -19.54 -17.12
N LYS A 186 28.63 -20.13 -16.83
CA LYS A 186 29.36 -19.94 -15.55
C LYS A 186 29.85 -18.52 -15.30
N ASP A 187 30.02 -17.74 -16.36
CA ASP A 187 30.47 -16.35 -16.33
C ASP A 187 29.32 -15.33 -16.21
N ILE A 188 28.07 -15.73 -16.45
CA ILE A 188 26.88 -14.93 -16.14
C ILE A 188 26.77 -14.79 -14.63
N THR A 189 26.62 -13.54 -14.15
CA THR A 189 26.48 -13.26 -12.72
C THR A 189 25.05 -13.50 -12.26
N ILE A 190 24.85 -14.14 -11.10
CA ILE A 190 23.51 -14.32 -10.53
C ILE A 190 23.20 -13.16 -9.58
N GLY A 191 22.21 -12.34 -9.93
CA GLY A 191 21.69 -11.29 -9.06
C GLY A 191 20.61 -11.80 -8.11
N LEU A 192 20.46 -11.17 -6.95
CA LEU A 192 19.40 -11.43 -5.99
C LEU A 192 18.74 -10.11 -5.56
N HIS A 193 17.43 -9.99 -5.76
CA HIS A 193 16.63 -8.86 -5.32
C HIS A 193 15.45 -9.35 -4.49
N LEU A 194 15.36 -8.91 -3.24
CA LEU A 194 14.40 -9.40 -2.25
C LEU A 194 13.58 -8.26 -1.66
N HIS A 195 12.28 -8.52 -1.44
CA HIS A 195 11.37 -7.60 -0.75
C HIS A 195 11.01 -8.10 0.66
N GLU A 196 10.56 -7.17 1.50
CA GLU A 196 10.42 -7.39 2.95
C GLU A 196 9.03 -7.87 3.39
N ASN A 197 8.19 -8.36 2.47
CA ASN A 197 6.77 -8.65 2.77
C ASN A 197 6.56 -9.71 3.85
N LEU A 198 7.41 -10.73 3.90
CA LEU A 198 7.40 -11.75 4.93
C LEU A 198 8.48 -11.54 6.00
N SER A 199 9.20 -10.41 5.96
CA SER A 199 10.36 -10.13 6.80
C SER A 199 11.47 -11.19 6.71
N LEU A 200 11.71 -11.71 5.50
CA LEU A 200 12.66 -12.79 5.25
C LEU A 200 13.91 -12.37 4.47
N SER A 201 13.98 -11.14 3.93
CA SER A 201 15.01 -10.79 2.93
C SER A 201 16.44 -11.01 3.45
N TYR A 202 16.73 -10.62 4.70
CA TYR A 202 18.05 -10.78 5.29
C TYR A 202 18.43 -12.26 5.45
N SER A 203 17.51 -13.08 5.94
CA SER A 203 17.73 -14.53 6.08
C SER A 203 17.89 -15.24 4.73
N LEU A 204 17.14 -14.82 3.70
CA LEU A 204 17.23 -15.37 2.36
C LEU A 204 18.53 -14.94 1.66
N ALA A 205 19.01 -13.71 1.89
CA ALA A 205 20.31 -13.26 1.38
C ALA A 205 21.46 -14.08 1.97
N GLN A 206 21.41 -14.38 3.28
CA GLN A 206 22.38 -15.28 3.92
C GLN A 206 22.31 -16.69 3.34
N GLU A 207 21.11 -17.24 3.15
CA GLU A 207 20.96 -18.57 2.55
C GLU A 207 21.44 -18.59 1.10
N PHE A 208 21.17 -17.56 0.30
CA PHE A 208 21.69 -17.42 -1.04
C PHE A 208 23.22 -17.47 -1.06
N LEU A 209 23.87 -16.75 -0.15
CA LEU A 209 25.34 -16.80 0.00
C LEU A 209 25.85 -18.18 0.41
N ASN A 210 25.11 -18.91 1.26
CA ASN A 210 25.45 -20.29 1.65
C ASN A 210 25.31 -21.28 0.49
N LEU A 211 24.29 -21.12 -0.36
CA LEU A 211 24.05 -21.97 -1.53
C LEU A 211 25.02 -21.68 -2.67
N LYS A 212 25.46 -20.42 -2.77
CA LYS A 212 26.29 -19.92 -3.86
C LYS A 212 27.57 -20.73 -4.02
N ARG A 213 27.81 -21.25 -5.23
CA ARG A 213 29.10 -21.88 -5.56
C ARG A 213 30.25 -20.90 -5.45
N TYR A 214 31.41 -21.37 -4.99
CA TYR A 214 32.59 -20.53 -4.76
C TYR A 214 33.04 -19.76 -6.02
N ASP A 215 32.93 -20.38 -7.19
CA ASP A 215 33.40 -19.84 -8.45
C ASP A 215 32.43 -18.90 -9.17
N ARG A 216 31.13 -19.02 -8.91
CA ARG A 216 30.06 -18.15 -9.41
C ARG A 216 30.21 -16.71 -8.92
N LYS A 217 29.95 -15.72 -9.78
CA LYS A 217 29.77 -14.31 -9.36
C LYS A 217 28.33 -14.06 -8.94
N CYS A 218 28.12 -13.22 -7.93
CA CYS A 218 26.79 -12.76 -7.55
C CYS A 218 26.74 -11.28 -7.19
N VAL A 219 25.53 -10.70 -7.29
CA VAL A 219 25.20 -9.34 -6.84
C VAL A 219 23.98 -9.43 -5.94
N ILE A 220 24.03 -8.82 -4.76
CA ILE A 220 22.88 -8.75 -3.84
C ILE A 220 22.39 -7.30 -3.79
N ASP A 221 21.14 -7.09 -4.17
CA ASP A 221 20.49 -5.80 -4.09
C ASP A 221 20.01 -5.53 -2.66
N GLY A 222 20.18 -4.29 -2.23
CA GLY A 222 19.57 -3.76 -1.01
C GLY A 222 19.37 -2.27 -1.12
N SER A 223 18.81 -1.67 -0.08
CA SER A 223 18.71 -0.21 0.05
C SER A 223 18.89 0.22 1.50
N LEU A 224 19.26 1.49 1.68
CA LEU A 224 19.46 2.10 2.98
C LEU A 224 18.18 2.00 3.81
N LEU A 225 18.26 1.39 5.01
CA LEU A 225 17.11 1.16 5.90
C LEU A 225 15.95 0.42 5.19
N GLY A 226 16.26 -0.38 4.17
CA GLY A 226 15.28 -1.11 3.37
C GLY A 226 14.33 -0.20 2.57
N MET A 227 14.73 1.05 2.29
CA MET A 227 13.92 2.01 1.56
C MET A 227 13.53 1.47 0.18
N GLY A 228 12.23 1.38 -0.08
CA GLY A 228 11.71 0.80 -1.30
C GLY A 228 10.19 0.80 -1.28
N ARG A 229 9.59 0.34 -2.36
CA ARG A 229 8.14 0.21 -2.45
C ARG A 229 7.63 -0.64 -1.27
N VAL A 230 6.69 -0.10 -0.46
CA VAL A 230 6.17 -0.77 0.76
C VAL A 230 5.87 -2.24 0.47
N PRO A 231 6.40 -3.18 1.26
CA PRO A 231 6.99 -3.03 2.59
C PRO A 231 8.50 -2.71 2.65
N GLY A 232 9.18 -2.59 1.50
CA GLY A 232 10.60 -2.26 1.42
C GLY A 232 11.47 -3.41 0.90
N ASN A 233 12.78 -3.21 0.95
CA ASN A 233 13.80 -4.13 0.44
C ASN A 233 14.70 -4.65 1.56
N LEU A 234 15.64 -5.52 1.22
CA LEU A 234 16.77 -5.85 2.08
C LEU A 234 17.52 -4.58 2.52
N CYS A 235 17.65 -4.40 3.83
CA CYS A 235 18.52 -3.39 4.43
C CYS A 235 19.97 -3.63 4.03
N ILE A 236 20.54 -2.75 3.19
CA ILE A 236 21.88 -2.95 2.65
C ILE A 236 22.97 -2.87 3.72
N GLU A 237 22.77 -2.04 4.74
CA GLU A 237 23.68 -1.90 5.87
C GLU A 237 23.86 -3.21 6.64
N LEU A 238 22.80 -4.03 6.74
CA LEU A 238 22.85 -5.32 7.44
C LEU A 238 23.62 -6.37 6.63
N ILE A 239 23.39 -6.44 5.31
CA ILE A 239 24.12 -7.40 4.47
C ILE A 239 25.58 -7.00 4.30
N MET A 240 25.90 -5.70 4.25
CA MET A 240 27.30 -5.22 4.23
C MET A 240 28.05 -5.62 5.51
N ASP A 241 27.46 -5.43 6.69
CA ASP A 241 28.05 -5.88 7.96
C ASP A 241 28.25 -7.41 7.98
N TYR A 242 27.24 -8.17 7.57
CA TYR A 242 27.35 -9.63 7.46
C TYR A 242 28.50 -10.06 6.54
N LEU A 243 28.65 -9.41 5.39
CA LEU A 243 29.72 -9.71 4.44
C LEU A 243 31.11 -9.33 4.99
N ASN A 244 31.23 -8.27 5.79
CA ASN A 244 32.47 -7.95 6.48
C ASN A 244 32.87 -9.06 7.46
N ASN A 245 31.91 -9.53 8.27
CA ASN A 245 32.15 -10.52 9.32
C ASN A 245 32.36 -11.95 8.78
N HIS A 246 31.74 -12.32 7.66
CA HIS A 246 31.71 -13.71 7.18
C HIS A 246 32.42 -13.95 5.84
N TYR A 247 32.64 -12.90 5.03
CA TYR A 247 33.14 -13.02 3.66
C TYR A 247 34.39 -12.17 3.38
N ASN A 248 35.07 -11.68 4.44
CA ASN A 248 36.27 -10.85 4.36
C ASN A 248 36.10 -9.61 3.47
N LYS A 249 34.89 -9.02 3.48
CA LYS A 249 34.66 -7.70 2.89
C LYS A 249 35.13 -6.59 3.82
N THR A 250 35.23 -5.38 3.27
CA THR A 250 35.75 -4.19 3.96
C THR A 250 34.88 -2.98 3.66
N TYR A 251 33.56 -3.17 3.69
CA TYR A 251 32.61 -2.07 3.59
C TYR A 251 32.77 -1.14 4.78
N ASN A 252 32.74 0.17 4.53
CA ASN A 252 32.75 1.17 5.58
C ASN A 252 31.30 1.58 5.90
N LEU A 253 30.83 1.24 7.11
CA LEU A 253 29.44 1.46 7.51
C LEU A 253 29.17 2.87 8.04
N ASP A 254 30.18 3.61 8.52
CA ASP A 254 29.96 4.94 9.12
C ASP A 254 29.26 5.91 8.13
N PRO A 255 29.69 6.04 6.86
CA PRO A 255 29.01 6.91 5.90
C PRO A 255 27.57 6.48 5.59
N ILE A 256 27.30 5.17 5.67
CA ILE A 256 25.98 4.59 5.45
C ILE A 256 25.05 4.98 6.59
N LEU A 257 25.48 4.81 7.83
CA LEU A 257 24.73 5.17 9.03
C LEU A 257 24.43 6.68 9.08
N ASP A 258 25.42 7.53 8.78
CA ASP A 258 25.22 8.98 8.69
C ASP A 258 24.16 9.34 7.64
N THR A 259 24.20 8.69 6.46
CA THR A 259 23.20 8.95 5.40
C THR A 259 21.80 8.53 5.81
N ILE A 260 21.70 7.41 6.54
CA ILE A 260 20.43 6.92 7.07
C ILE A 260 19.83 7.95 8.02
N ASP A 261 20.62 8.47 8.96
CA ASP A 261 20.14 9.46 9.94
C ASP A 261 19.82 10.82 9.31
N ASP A 262 20.66 11.29 8.39
CA ASP A 262 20.51 12.61 7.76
C ASP A 262 19.35 12.70 6.77
N TYR A 263 19.06 11.62 6.03
CA TYR A 263 18.10 11.66 4.91
C TYR A 263 17.02 10.59 4.98
N ILE A 264 17.37 9.34 5.27
CA ILE A 264 16.44 8.21 5.13
C ILE A 264 15.44 8.15 6.28
N VAL A 265 15.89 8.32 7.53
CA VAL A 265 15.01 8.37 8.71
C VAL A 265 14.03 9.55 8.63
N PRO A 266 14.44 10.78 8.26
CA PRO A 266 13.50 11.87 7.99
C PRO A 266 12.44 11.52 6.96
N LEU A 267 12.81 10.91 5.82
CA LEU A 267 11.85 10.49 4.80
C LEU A 267 10.88 9.42 5.32
N LYS A 268 11.37 8.44 6.09
CA LYS A 268 10.53 7.39 6.70
C LYS A 268 9.46 7.93 7.65
N ARG A 269 9.74 9.07 8.29
CA ARG A 269 8.76 9.76 9.15
C ARG A 269 7.65 10.44 8.35
N ILE A 270 7.92 10.82 7.10
CA ILE A 270 6.95 11.46 6.21
C ILE A 270 6.14 10.39 5.49
N GLU A 271 6.83 9.44 4.84
CA GLU A 271 6.23 8.32 4.10
C GLU A 271 6.77 7.00 4.67
N PRO A 272 6.02 6.33 5.57
CA PRO A 272 6.51 5.13 6.23
C PRO A 272 6.55 3.91 5.31
N TRP A 273 7.64 3.14 5.39
CA TRP A 273 7.74 1.79 4.84
C TRP A 273 8.15 0.78 5.93
N GLY A 274 7.90 -0.49 5.68
CA GLY A 274 8.17 -1.59 6.59
C GLY A 274 7.05 -2.63 6.56
N TYR A 275 7.15 -3.60 7.48
CA TYR A 275 6.17 -4.68 7.60
C TYR A 275 4.74 -4.15 7.67
N SER A 276 3.86 -4.76 6.88
CA SER A 276 2.43 -4.50 6.92
C SER A 276 1.67 -5.79 6.72
N THR A 277 0.71 -6.04 7.61
CA THR A 277 -0.07 -7.28 7.64
C THR A 277 -0.80 -7.54 6.33
N ALA A 278 -1.31 -6.50 5.64
CA ALA A 278 -2.00 -6.73 4.37
C ALA A 278 -1.06 -7.20 3.25
N TYR A 279 0.15 -6.63 3.18
CA TYR A 279 1.15 -7.04 2.19
C TYR A 279 1.73 -8.42 2.51
N SER A 280 1.89 -8.76 3.80
CA SER A 280 2.31 -10.11 4.19
C SER A 280 1.26 -11.17 3.82
N LEU A 281 -0.03 -10.87 3.99
CA LEU A 281 -1.12 -11.71 3.51
C LEU A 281 -1.13 -11.86 1.98
N SER A 282 -0.91 -10.77 1.23
CA SER A 282 -0.74 -10.83 -0.23
C SER A 282 0.39 -11.77 -0.64
N ALA A 283 1.53 -11.66 0.05
CA ALA A 283 2.70 -12.50 -0.20
C ALA A 283 2.43 -13.97 0.14
N GLN A 284 1.71 -14.27 1.23
CA GLN A 284 1.34 -15.63 1.62
C GLN A 284 0.55 -16.36 0.52
N TYR A 285 -0.31 -15.64 -0.21
CA TYR A 285 -1.09 -16.18 -1.32
C TYR A 285 -0.43 -16.02 -2.70
N ASN A 286 0.80 -15.49 -2.75
CA ASN A 286 1.52 -15.15 -3.98
C ASN A 286 0.72 -14.26 -4.94
N LEU A 287 0.10 -13.22 -4.38
CA LEU A 287 -0.76 -12.28 -5.10
C LEU A 287 -0.02 -11.01 -5.49
N HIS A 288 -0.41 -10.44 -6.64
CA HIS A 288 0.01 -9.11 -7.04
C HIS A 288 -0.33 -8.10 -5.93
N ARG A 289 0.70 -7.41 -5.44
CA ARG A 289 0.64 -6.49 -4.30
C ARG A 289 -0.50 -5.46 -4.33
N ASN A 290 -0.90 -5.00 -5.53
CA ASN A 290 -1.95 -3.99 -5.66
C ASN A 290 -3.31 -4.50 -5.13
N TYR A 291 -3.54 -5.81 -5.00
CA TYR A 291 -4.73 -6.34 -4.32
C TYR A 291 -4.75 -5.92 -2.84
N ALA A 292 -3.63 -6.04 -2.12
CA ALA A 292 -3.54 -5.57 -0.75
C ALA A 292 -3.61 -4.04 -0.65
N GLU A 293 -2.96 -3.30 -1.56
CA GLU A 293 -3.06 -1.83 -1.63
C GLU A 293 -4.53 -1.39 -1.79
N PHE A 294 -5.23 -1.97 -2.75
CA PHE A 294 -6.64 -1.67 -3.01
C PHE A 294 -7.51 -1.90 -1.77
N LEU A 295 -7.35 -3.04 -1.09
CA LEU A 295 -8.14 -3.38 0.10
C LEU A 295 -7.78 -2.53 1.32
N LEU A 296 -6.49 -2.18 1.49
CA LEU A 296 -6.05 -1.23 2.52
C LEU A 296 -6.69 0.15 2.33
N ASN A 297 -6.71 0.64 1.09
CA ASN A 297 -7.25 1.96 0.73
C ASN A 297 -8.77 2.06 0.93
N LYS A 298 -9.52 0.95 1.01
CA LYS A 298 -10.95 0.97 1.40
C LYS A 298 -11.15 1.39 2.87
N GLY A 299 -10.13 1.29 3.74
CA GLY A 299 -10.09 1.83 5.10
C GLY A 299 -11.03 1.19 6.14
N LYS A 300 -11.95 0.32 5.73
CA LYS A 300 -12.97 -0.32 6.60
C LYS A 300 -12.60 -1.72 7.06
N LEU A 301 -11.73 -2.40 6.31
CA LEU A 301 -11.35 -3.78 6.55
C LEU A 301 -10.33 -3.90 7.69
N LYS A 302 -10.43 -4.99 8.45
CA LYS A 302 -9.35 -5.48 9.31
C LYS A 302 -8.50 -6.50 8.56
N ALA A 303 -7.34 -6.86 9.11
CA ALA A 303 -6.46 -7.86 8.51
C ALA A 303 -7.17 -9.20 8.24
N LYS A 304 -8.09 -9.65 9.12
CA LYS A 304 -8.89 -10.87 8.91
C LYS A 304 -9.76 -10.77 7.65
N ASP A 305 -10.36 -9.61 7.41
CA ASP A 305 -11.24 -9.39 6.26
C ASP A 305 -10.44 -9.34 4.96
N ILE A 306 -9.31 -8.62 4.99
CA ILE A 306 -8.35 -8.61 3.89
C ILE A 306 -7.90 -10.03 3.59
N ASN A 307 -7.55 -10.83 4.61
CA ASN A 307 -7.16 -12.22 4.46
C ASN A 307 -8.23 -13.06 3.74
N HIS A 308 -9.50 -12.96 4.17
CA HIS A 308 -10.59 -13.71 3.54
C HIS A 308 -10.80 -13.31 2.07
N ILE A 309 -10.74 -12.02 1.75
CA ILE A 309 -10.88 -11.55 0.37
C ILE A 309 -9.70 -12.04 -0.47
N LEU A 310 -8.46 -11.85 0.01
CA LEU A 310 -7.26 -12.28 -0.70
C LEU A 310 -7.24 -13.80 -0.93
N ALA A 311 -7.65 -14.60 0.06
CA ALA A 311 -7.75 -16.06 -0.05
C ALA A 311 -8.77 -16.52 -1.11
N SER A 312 -9.75 -15.68 -1.45
CA SER A 312 -10.79 -15.99 -2.45
C SER A 312 -10.40 -15.64 -3.90
N ILE A 313 -9.24 -15.02 -4.11
CA ILE A 313 -8.77 -14.67 -5.45
C ILE A 313 -8.44 -15.95 -6.24
N ALA A 314 -9.08 -16.10 -7.40
CA ALA A 314 -8.85 -17.22 -8.30
C ALA A 314 -7.40 -17.26 -8.81
N ASP A 315 -6.87 -18.47 -9.05
CA ASP A 315 -5.47 -18.65 -9.45
C ASP A 315 -5.09 -17.88 -10.72
N ASN A 316 -6.01 -17.79 -11.70
CA ASN A 316 -5.81 -17.03 -12.94
C ASN A 316 -5.87 -15.50 -12.78
N LYS A 317 -6.15 -14.99 -11.57
CA LYS A 317 -6.19 -13.56 -11.24
C LYS A 317 -5.04 -13.13 -10.32
N LYS A 318 -4.11 -14.03 -9.98
CA LYS A 318 -3.06 -13.73 -8.99
C LYS A 318 -1.93 -12.85 -9.51
N THR A 319 -1.52 -13.02 -10.76
CA THR A 319 -0.28 -12.45 -11.32
C THR A 319 -0.40 -10.99 -11.72
N ALA A 320 -1.57 -10.56 -12.18
CA ALA A 320 -1.87 -9.19 -12.57
C ALA A 320 -3.02 -8.64 -11.73
N PHE A 321 -2.94 -7.34 -11.41
CA PHE A 321 -4.01 -6.68 -10.67
C PHE A 321 -5.21 -6.42 -11.58
N ASP A 322 -6.35 -6.99 -11.22
CA ASP A 322 -7.65 -6.72 -11.80
C ASP A 322 -8.52 -5.97 -10.78
N GLU A 323 -8.65 -4.66 -10.97
CA GLU A 323 -9.37 -3.78 -10.06
C GLU A 323 -10.87 -4.10 -9.98
N ALA A 324 -11.51 -4.33 -11.12
CA ALA A 324 -12.95 -4.65 -11.18
C ALA A 324 -13.25 -5.99 -10.48
N TYR A 325 -12.36 -6.98 -10.64
CA TYR A 325 -12.46 -8.24 -9.93
C TYR A 325 -12.25 -8.08 -8.41
N ALA A 326 -11.22 -7.33 -8.00
CA ALA A 326 -10.97 -7.03 -6.58
C ALA A 326 -12.16 -6.33 -5.93
N GLU A 327 -12.76 -5.39 -6.65
CA GLU A 327 -13.94 -4.66 -6.23
C GLU A 327 -15.16 -5.57 -6.09
N GLY A 328 -15.40 -6.47 -7.06
CA GLY A 328 -16.46 -7.48 -6.97
C GLY A 328 -16.31 -8.42 -5.78
N LEU A 329 -15.10 -8.88 -5.47
CA LEU A 329 -14.83 -9.71 -4.29
C LEU A 329 -15.02 -8.92 -2.99
N TYR A 330 -14.56 -7.67 -2.95
CA TYR A 330 -14.78 -6.78 -1.81
C TYR A 330 -16.27 -6.62 -1.52
N TYR A 331 -17.08 -6.35 -2.55
CA TYR A 331 -18.53 -6.22 -2.41
C TYR A 331 -19.18 -7.54 -2.01
N SER A 332 -18.84 -8.65 -2.67
CA SER A 332 -19.36 -9.97 -2.31
C SER A 332 -19.02 -10.36 -0.86
N TYR A 333 -17.86 -9.93 -0.36
CA TYR A 333 -17.46 -10.17 1.03
C TYR A 333 -18.23 -9.30 2.04
N GLN A 334 -18.63 -8.08 1.65
CA GLN A 334 -19.51 -7.21 2.42
C GLN A 334 -21.00 -7.62 2.29
N ASP A 335 -21.36 -8.29 1.20
CA ASP A 335 -22.69 -8.77 0.89
C ASP A 335 -23.06 -9.98 1.76
N ILE A 336 -23.40 -9.68 3.01
CA ILE A 336 -24.12 -10.61 3.88
C ILE A 336 -25.58 -10.20 3.82
N SER A 337 -26.29 -10.68 2.81
CA SER A 337 -27.73 -10.52 2.74
C SER A 337 -28.36 -11.20 3.97
N VAL A 338 -29.10 -10.43 4.76
CA VAL A 338 -29.90 -10.93 5.88
C VAL A 338 -31.36 -10.52 5.66
N ASP A 339 -32.31 -11.37 6.05
CA ASP A 339 -33.73 -10.98 6.11
C ASP A 339 -33.98 -10.23 7.41
N ASP A 340 -34.10 -8.90 7.33
CA ASP A 340 -34.23 -8.00 8.48
C ASP A 340 -35.67 -7.47 8.67
N LYS A 341 -36.67 -8.04 7.99
CA LYS A 341 -38.06 -7.56 8.01
C LYS A 341 -38.66 -7.50 9.42
N GLU A 342 -38.45 -8.54 10.23
CA GLU A 342 -38.96 -8.58 11.61
C GLU A 342 -38.21 -7.61 12.52
N ALA A 343 -36.89 -7.42 12.32
CA ALA A 343 -36.10 -6.44 13.05
C ALA A 343 -36.60 -5.01 12.77
N ARG A 344 -36.82 -4.68 11.49
CA ARG A 344 -37.41 -3.39 11.07
C ARG A 344 -38.79 -3.16 11.65
N LYS A 345 -39.66 -4.17 11.61
CA LYS A 345 -41.03 -4.06 12.15
C LYS A 345 -41.03 -3.85 13.67
N THR A 346 -40.19 -4.58 14.39
CA THR A 346 -40.05 -4.47 15.85
C THR A 346 -39.52 -3.10 16.24
N LEU A 347 -38.40 -2.67 15.65
CA LEU A 347 -37.82 -1.36 15.93
C LEU A 347 -38.80 -0.24 15.54
N ALA A 348 -39.54 -0.35 14.44
CA ALA A 348 -40.53 0.66 14.04
C ALA A 348 -41.65 0.81 15.09
N GLY A 349 -42.04 -0.29 15.74
CA GLY A 349 -42.95 -0.27 16.88
C GLY A 349 -42.38 0.47 18.09
N GLU A 350 -41.09 0.26 18.40
CA GLU A 350 -40.39 0.88 19.53
C GLU A 350 -40.15 2.39 19.32
N LEU A 351 -39.94 2.82 18.08
CA LEU A 351 -39.72 4.24 17.74
C LEU A 351 -41.02 5.04 17.61
N LYS A 352 -42.18 4.38 17.54
CA LYS A 352 -43.45 5.03 17.19
C LYS A 352 -43.86 6.09 18.22
N GLY A 353 -44.13 7.30 17.73
CA GLY A 353 -44.62 8.42 18.55
C GLY A 353 -43.56 9.07 19.45
N ARG A 354 -42.27 8.76 19.25
CA ARG A 354 -41.15 9.40 19.96
C ARG A 354 -40.41 10.36 19.02
N ASN A 355 -39.97 11.49 19.55
CA ASN A 355 -38.96 12.32 18.86
C ASN A 355 -37.63 11.58 18.88
N LEU A 356 -36.91 11.56 17.76
CA LEU A 356 -35.61 10.88 17.65
C LEU A 356 -34.47 11.90 17.59
N LEU A 357 -33.43 11.69 18.40
CA LEU A 357 -32.19 12.47 18.37
C LEU A 357 -31.04 11.56 17.98
N ILE A 358 -30.41 11.84 16.83
CA ILE A 358 -29.22 11.15 16.34
C ILE A 358 -27.98 11.94 16.73
N LEU A 359 -27.04 11.29 17.40
CA LEU A 359 -25.75 11.84 17.75
C LEU A 359 -24.67 11.20 16.86
N ALA A 360 -24.02 12.00 16.03
CA ALA A 360 -22.88 11.61 15.20
C ALA A 360 -21.56 12.07 15.85
N PRO A 361 -20.41 11.43 15.57
CA PRO A 361 -19.16 11.63 16.33
C PRO A 361 -18.40 12.91 15.93
N GLY A 362 -19.09 14.04 15.78
CA GLY A 362 -18.50 15.35 15.49
C GLY A 362 -18.17 16.14 16.75
N GLY A 363 -17.16 17.00 16.67
CA GLY A 363 -16.74 17.82 17.81
C GLY A 363 -17.80 18.82 18.30
N SER A 364 -18.84 19.10 17.49
CA SER A 364 -19.95 19.95 17.94
C SER A 364 -20.74 19.34 19.10
N LEU A 365 -20.65 18.03 19.34
CA LEU A 365 -21.24 17.39 20.52
C LEU A 365 -20.69 17.94 21.83
N GLU A 366 -19.42 18.31 21.88
CA GLU A 366 -18.81 18.96 23.04
C GLU A 366 -19.04 20.47 23.03
N ARG A 367 -18.83 21.11 21.87
CA ARG A 367 -18.91 22.57 21.74
C ARG A 367 -20.31 23.12 22.02
N GLU A 368 -21.36 22.38 21.68
CA GLU A 368 -22.76 22.80 21.84
C GLU A 368 -23.51 21.98 22.91
N LYS A 369 -22.79 21.50 23.94
CA LYS A 369 -23.34 20.60 24.97
C LYS A 369 -24.59 21.12 25.67
N ASP A 370 -24.60 22.40 26.04
CA ASP A 370 -25.73 23.00 26.76
C ASP A 370 -27.01 23.01 25.92
N ARG A 371 -26.87 23.25 24.61
CA ARG A 371 -27.99 23.25 23.66
C ARG A 371 -28.58 21.85 23.49
N ILE A 372 -27.73 20.84 23.36
CA ILE A 372 -28.15 19.44 23.23
C ILE A 372 -28.82 18.97 24.52
N SER A 373 -28.23 19.29 25.68
CA SER A 373 -28.76 18.89 26.99
C SER A 373 -30.14 19.53 27.25
N ALA A 374 -30.30 20.82 26.98
CA ALA A 374 -31.58 21.51 27.11
C ALA A 374 -32.67 20.92 26.20
N PHE A 375 -32.31 20.49 24.98
CA PHE A 375 -33.24 19.80 24.09
C PHE A 375 -33.66 18.43 24.64
N ILE A 376 -32.70 17.64 25.14
CA ILE A 376 -32.98 16.32 25.73
C ILE A 376 -33.92 16.46 26.94
N GLU A 377 -33.65 17.42 27.84
CA GLU A 377 -34.49 17.66 29.02
C GLU A 377 -35.91 18.10 28.65
N LYS A 378 -36.05 18.94 27.63
CA LYS A 378 -37.34 19.51 27.22
C LYS A 378 -38.20 18.54 26.42
N GLU A 379 -37.61 17.90 25.41
CA GLU A 379 -38.36 17.11 24.41
C GLU A 379 -38.36 15.61 24.71
N ASN A 380 -37.56 15.16 25.70
CA ASN A 380 -37.38 13.76 26.09
C ASN A 380 -37.29 12.78 24.89
N PRO A 381 -36.39 13.07 23.91
CA PRO A 381 -36.27 12.27 22.70
C PRO A 381 -35.68 10.89 23.02
N LEU A 382 -35.87 9.96 22.09
CA LEU A 382 -35.11 8.71 22.05
C LEU A 382 -33.77 8.98 21.37
N VAL A 383 -32.67 8.68 22.06
CA VAL A 383 -31.32 9.04 21.65
C VAL A 383 -30.62 7.86 20.98
N ILE A 384 -30.09 8.07 19.77
CA ILE A 384 -29.34 7.08 18.99
C ILE A 384 -27.94 7.61 18.69
N THR A 385 -26.89 6.93 19.13
CA THR A 385 -25.51 7.25 18.73
C THR A 385 -25.09 6.48 17.48
N VAL A 386 -24.18 7.03 16.68
CA VAL A 386 -23.72 6.44 15.41
C VAL A 386 -22.22 6.16 15.43
N ASN A 387 -21.83 4.87 15.47
CA ASN A 387 -20.44 4.39 15.48
C ASN A 387 -19.60 4.81 16.70
N PHE A 388 -20.21 5.22 17.81
CA PHE A 388 -19.52 5.47 19.08
C PHE A 388 -20.46 5.31 20.27
N SER A 389 -19.86 5.14 21.45
CA SER A 389 -20.54 5.33 22.74
C SER A 389 -20.19 6.70 23.32
N SER A 390 -21.19 7.41 23.85
CA SER A 390 -21.04 8.76 24.38
C SER A 390 -20.92 8.74 25.90
N GLU A 391 -19.87 9.36 26.45
CA GLU A 391 -19.80 9.64 27.90
C GLU A 391 -20.62 10.88 28.29
N LEU A 392 -20.94 11.73 27.32
CA LEU A 392 -21.61 13.02 27.54
C LEU A 392 -23.14 12.90 27.57
N TYR A 393 -23.69 11.91 26.88
CA TYR A 393 -25.13 11.75 26.67
C TYR A 393 -25.50 10.28 26.83
N ARG A 394 -26.53 10.01 27.62
CA ARG A 394 -27.09 8.65 27.72
C ARG A 394 -27.83 8.32 26.43
N ALA A 395 -27.44 7.22 25.80
CA ALA A 395 -28.11 6.71 24.60
C ALA A 395 -29.17 5.66 24.97
N ASP A 396 -30.25 5.58 24.18
CA ASP A 396 -31.18 4.46 24.22
C ASP A 396 -30.73 3.35 23.26
N TYR A 397 -30.20 3.76 22.09
CA TYR A 397 -29.66 2.87 21.07
C TYR A 397 -28.28 3.31 20.58
N GLN A 398 -27.48 2.35 20.16
CA GLN A 398 -26.20 2.57 19.50
C GLN A 398 -26.21 1.88 18.13
N PHE A 399 -25.96 2.61 17.06
CA PHE A 399 -25.93 2.08 15.69
C PHE A 399 -24.51 1.94 15.17
N PHE A 400 -24.10 0.73 14.79
CA PHE A 400 -22.78 0.45 14.24
C PHE A 400 -22.85 -0.19 12.85
N SER A 401 -22.19 0.44 11.88
CA SER A 401 -21.92 -0.15 10.57
C SER A 401 -20.44 -0.39 10.31
N ASN A 402 -19.59 -0.01 11.27
CA ASN A 402 -18.15 -0.18 11.22
C ASN A 402 -17.69 -1.23 12.26
N VAL A 403 -17.09 -2.32 11.77
CA VAL A 403 -16.60 -3.44 12.59
C VAL A 403 -15.58 -3.01 13.64
N LYS A 404 -14.70 -2.05 13.31
CA LYS A 404 -13.69 -1.53 14.27
C LYS A 404 -14.37 -0.81 15.43
N ARG A 405 -15.38 0.01 15.14
CA ARG A 405 -16.12 0.79 16.14
C ARG A 405 -17.01 -0.07 17.03
N TYR A 406 -17.69 -1.06 16.45
CA TYR A 406 -18.50 -1.99 17.23
C TYR A 406 -17.66 -2.70 18.29
N GLU A 407 -16.53 -3.30 17.90
CA GLU A 407 -15.64 -4.01 18.85
C GLU A 407 -14.96 -3.08 19.87
N GLU A 408 -14.80 -1.80 19.54
CA GLU A 408 -14.22 -0.79 20.44
C GLU A 408 -15.17 -0.39 21.58
N TYR A 409 -16.47 -0.27 21.27
CA TYR A 409 -17.45 0.32 22.18
C TYR A 409 -18.46 -0.66 22.78
N VAL A 410 -18.68 -1.82 22.15
CA VAL A 410 -19.73 -2.77 22.58
C VAL A 410 -19.09 -3.94 23.34
N SER A 411 -19.48 -4.09 24.60
CA SER A 411 -19.16 -5.24 25.45
C SER A 411 -20.40 -6.11 25.71
N GLU A 412 -20.21 -7.32 26.28
CA GLU A 412 -21.32 -8.21 26.63
C GLU A 412 -22.22 -7.62 27.74
N ASP A 413 -21.66 -6.81 28.64
CA ASP A 413 -22.37 -6.13 29.75
C ASP A 413 -22.93 -4.75 29.33
N LYS A 414 -23.61 -4.69 28.18
CA LYS A 414 -24.20 -3.45 27.64
C LYS A 414 -25.51 -3.07 28.35
N SER A 415 -25.74 -1.76 28.54
CA SER A 415 -26.99 -1.23 29.11
C SER A 415 -27.95 -0.69 28.04
N GLU A 416 -27.41 -0.31 26.89
CA GLU A 416 -28.08 0.25 25.73
C GLU A 416 -28.41 -0.83 24.69
N LYS A 417 -29.44 -0.57 23.88
CA LYS A 417 -29.73 -1.46 22.74
C LYS A 417 -28.76 -1.20 21.60
N VAL A 418 -28.27 -2.25 20.97
CA VAL A 418 -27.25 -2.19 19.92
C VAL A 418 -27.84 -2.65 18.60
N MET A 419 -27.77 -1.75 17.62
CA MET A 419 -28.17 -1.96 16.24
C MET A 419 -26.93 -2.08 15.38
N VAL A 420 -26.85 -3.09 14.53
CA VAL A 420 -25.73 -3.26 13.61
C VAL A 420 -26.21 -3.48 12.18
N THR A 421 -25.34 -3.23 11.21
CA THR A 421 -25.54 -3.71 9.84
C THR A 421 -24.85 -5.06 9.63
N SER A 422 -25.34 -5.85 8.68
CA SER A 422 -24.93 -7.24 8.48
C SER A 422 -23.46 -7.43 8.13
N ASN A 423 -22.78 -6.41 7.62
CA ASN A 423 -21.32 -6.41 7.43
C ASN A 423 -20.52 -6.47 8.75
N VAL A 424 -21.14 -6.15 9.89
CA VAL A 424 -20.57 -6.34 11.23
C VAL A 424 -20.77 -7.79 11.67
N LYS A 425 -19.87 -8.67 11.19
CA LYS A 425 -19.85 -10.10 11.52
C LYS A 425 -19.63 -10.31 13.03
N ASP A 426 -20.17 -11.42 13.54
CA ASP A 426 -19.98 -11.89 14.93
C ASP A 426 -20.48 -10.92 16.01
N ALA A 427 -21.49 -10.11 15.68
CA ALA A 427 -22.13 -9.17 16.61
C ALA A 427 -23.07 -9.89 17.60
N ALA A 428 -22.54 -10.77 18.45
CA ALA A 428 -23.31 -11.56 19.42
C ALA A 428 -24.11 -10.68 20.41
N ALA A 429 -23.63 -9.47 20.67
CA ALA A 429 -24.29 -8.48 21.51
C ALA A 429 -25.19 -7.51 20.70
N ALA A 430 -25.53 -7.77 19.45
CA ALA A 430 -26.50 -6.95 18.72
C ALA A 430 -27.94 -7.37 19.03
N ASP A 431 -28.81 -6.39 19.33
CA ASP A 431 -30.26 -6.62 19.45
C ASP A 431 -30.94 -6.63 18.07
N TYR A 432 -30.40 -5.85 17.13
CA TYR A 432 -30.91 -5.74 15.78
C TYR A 432 -29.80 -5.82 14.75
N VAL A 433 -30.02 -6.61 13.71
CA VAL A 433 -29.14 -6.72 12.55
C VAL A 433 -29.93 -6.30 11.31
N PHE A 434 -29.43 -5.28 10.61
CA PHE A 434 -30.03 -4.73 9.40
C PHE A 434 -29.22 -5.09 8.17
N ASN A 435 -29.91 -5.30 7.05
CA ASN A 435 -29.28 -5.59 5.78
C ASN A 435 -28.43 -4.39 5.33
N TYR A 436 -27.12 -4.60 5.20
CA TYR A 436 -26.17 -3.56 4.83
C TYR A 436 -26.48 -2.97 3.44
N HIS A 437 -26.77 -3.82 2.46
CA HIS A 437 -27.03 -3.43 1.07
C HIS A 437 -28.25 -2.51 0.95
N ASP A 438 -29.32 -2.78 1.71
CA ASP A 438 -30.53 -1.96 1.68
C ASP A 438 -30.30 -0.52 2.18
N LEU A 439 -29.20 -0.28 2.90
CA LEU A 439 -28.86 0.99 3.53
C LEU A 439 -27.75 1.78 2.82
N THR A 440 -27.05 1.19 1.85
CA THR A 440 -25.98 1.83 1.09
C THR A 440 -26.42 2.36 -0.29
N TYR A 441 -25.75 3.39 -0.80
CA TYR A 441 -26.02 3.97 -2.13
C TYR A 441 -24.98 3.49 -3.15
N ASP A 442 -25.41 3.16 -4.37
CA ASP A 442 -24.58 2.51 -5.40
C ASP A 442 -24.11 3.42 -6.55
N GLU A 443 -24.33 4.74 -6.46
CA GLU A 443 -23.92 5.66 -7.54
C GLU A 443 -22.38 5.83 -7.57
N ASN A 444 -21.73 5.18 -8.55
CA ASN A 444 -20.28 5.12 -8.78
C ASN A 444 -19.45 4.38 -7.70
N GLY A 445 -20.07 3.43 -7.02
CA GLY A 445 -19.49 2.65 -5.92
C GLY A 445 -20.34 2.74 -4.65
N VAL A 446 -20.15 1.82 -3.72
CA VAL A 446 -20.96 1.77 -2.49
C VAL A 446 -20.53 2.88 -1.52
N PHE A 447 -21.41 3.87 -1.31
CA PHE A 447 -21.26 4.91 -0.30
C PHE A 447 -22.03 4.55 0.99
N ASP A 448 -21.31 4.47 2.10
CA ASP A 448 -21.78 3.87 3.37
C ASP A 448 -21.48 4.73 4.61
N ASN A 449 -21.65 6.05 4.48
CA ASN A 449 -21.58 6.91 5.65
C ASN A 449 -22.62 6.47 6.69
N SER A 450 -22.16 6.13 7.91
CA SER A 450 -23.00 5.48 8.93
C SER A 450 -24.19 6.32 9.37
N THR A 451 -24.07 7.65 9.39
CA THR A 451 -25.21 8.54 9.70
C THR A 451 -26.24 8.50 8.58
N ILE A 452 -25.79 8.51 7.32
CA ILE A 452 -26.67 8.40 6.14
C ILE A 452 -27.37 7.04 6.10
N MET A 453 -26.66 5.95 6.43
CA MET A 453 -27.25 4.61 6.52
C MET A 453 -28.36 4.56 7.58
N LEU A 454 -28.13 5.12 8.78
CA LEU A 454 -29.16 5.19 9.82
C LEU A 454 -30.37 6.04 9.38
N LEU A 455 -30.13 7.20 8.77
CA LEU A 455 -31.22 8.04 8.25
C LEU A 455 -32.05 7.31 7.19
N ARG A 456 -31.41 6.53 6.32
CA ARG A 456 -32.09 5.71 5.32
C ARG A 456 -32.88 4.57 5.93
N LEU A 457 -32.34 3.90 6.96
CA LEU A 457 -33.05 2.87 7.73
C LEU A 457 -34.34 3.44 8.34
N LEU A 458 -34.23 4.57 9.04
CA LEU A 458 -35.36 5.24 9.68
C LEU A 458 -36.41 5.70 8.67
N LYS A 459 -35.97 6.28 7.54
CA LYS A 459 -36.85 6.62 6.41
C LYS A 459 -37.62 5.40 5.89
N GLN A 460 -36.92 4.29 5.63
CA GLN A 460 -37.55 3.05 5.13
C GLN A 460 -38.55 2.45 6.12
N MET A 461 -38.39 2.75 7.42
CA MET A 461 -39.32 2.36 8.48
C MET A 461 -40.49 3.35 8.67
N GLY A 462 -40.55 4.42 7.87
CA GLY A 462 -41.62 5.41 7.90
C GLY A 462 -41.46 6.51 8.96
N VAL A 463 -40.26 6.71 9.49
CA VAL A 463 -39.97 7.86 10.36
C VAL A 463 -39.99 9.14 9.52
N THR A 464 -40.83 10.10 9.93
CA THR A 464 -41.04 11.34 9.19
C THR A 464 -40.25 12.53 9.72
N LYS A 465 -39.68 12.44 10.93
CA LYS A 465 -38.93 13.54 11.56
C LYS A 465 -37.81 13.03 12.46
N VAL A 466 -36.63 13.63 12.35
CA VAL A 466 -35.46 13.35 13.20
C VAL A 466 -34.68 14.63 13.49
N TYR A 467 -34.05 14.66 14.66
CA TYR A 467 -33.09 15.68 15.07
C TYR A 467 -31.67 15.10 14.99
N VAL A 468 -30.70 15.87 14.52
CA VAL A 468 -29.31 15.41 14.35
C VAL A 468 -28.35 16.40 14.99
N ALA A 469 -27.43 15.90 15.82
CA ALA A 469 -26.33 16.65 16.40
C ALA A 469 -24.99 15.94 16.14
N GLY A 470 -23.89 16.68 16.08
CA GLY A 470 -22.56 16.11 15.85
C GLY A 470 -22.28 15.67 14.41
N PHE A 471 -23.11 16.05 13.44
CA PHE A 471 -22.89 15.74 12.02
C PHE A 471 -22.26 16.93 11.29
N ASP A 472 -21.06 17.31 11.74
CA ASP A 472 -20.39 18.59 11.42
C ASP A 472 -19.97 18.70 9.94
N GLY A 473 -19.46 17.60 9.38
CA GLY A 473 -18.84 17.51 8.05
C GLY A 473 -17.32 17.41 8.08
N TYR A 474 -16.70 17.05 6.94
CA TYR A 474 -15.26 16.83 6.85
C TYR A 474 -14.48 18.13 6.61
N GLU A 475 -13.26 18.24 7.14
CA GLU A 475 -12.33 19.37 6.96
C GLU A 475 -10.93 18.86 6.55
N GLU A 476 -10.19 19.66 5.76
CA GLU A 476 -8.82 19.32 5.36
C GLU A 476 -7.77 19.56 6.47
N LYS A 477 -8.11 20.41 7.45
CA LYS A 477 -7.26 20.68 8.64
C LYS A 477 -7.82 19.95 9.86
N ARG A 478 -6.94 19.66 10.84
CA ARG A 478 -7.31 19.01 12.11
C ARG A 478 -8.44 19.79 12.78
N SER A 479 -9.61 19.17 12.92
CA SER A 479 -10.61 19.54 13.92
C SER A 479 -10.50 18.57 15.09
N ASP A 480 -10.67 19.09 16.31
CA ASP A 480 -10.66 18.33 17.56
C ASP A 480 -11.75 17.25 17.54
N TYR A 481 -11.37 16.03 17.16
CA TYR A 481 -12.14 14.82 17.44
C TYR A 481 -11.92 14.44 18.91
N VAL A 482 -13.01 14.09 19.59
CA VAL A 482 -13.15 13.82 21.05
C VAL A 482 -12.31 12.64 21.59
N SER A 483 -11.37 12.11 20.81
CA SER A 483 -10.33 11.24 21.34
C SER A 483 -9.05 11.42 20.56
N HIS A 484 -8.00 11.87 21.25
CA HIS A 484 -6.66 12.18 20.74
C HIS A 484 -5.88 10.99 20.12
N ILE A 485 -6.53 9.88 19.74
CA ILE A 485 -5.89 8.66 19.22
C ILE A 485 -6.39 8.27 17.81
N LEU A 486 -7.17 9.11 17.11
CA LEU A 486 -7.93 8.64 15.94
C LEU A 486 -7.71 9.42 14.64
N ASP A 487 -6.45 9.73 14.34
CA ASP A 487 -6.09 10.42 13.10
C ASP A 487 -5.43 9.44 12.10
N TYR A 488 -6.23 8.69 11.34
CA TYR A 488 -5.73 7.98 10.16
C TYR A 488 -5.57 8.99 9.02
N GLN A 489 -4.32 9.22 8.61
CA GLN A 489 -3.89 10.31 7.74
C GLN A 489 -4.42 10.25 6.28
N ASP A 490 -5.10 9.18 5.85
CA ASP A 490 -5.45 8.96 4.44
C ASP A 490 -6.82 9.49 3.98
N ARG A 491 -7.71 9.94 4.86
CA ARG A 491 -9.05 10.45 4.45
C ARG A 491 -9.09 11.96 4.18
N ARG A 492 -7.94 12.64 4.21
CA ARG A 492 -7.86 14.11 4.13
C ARG A 492 -7.60 14.65 2.73
N LYS A 493 -7.27 13.78 1.77
CA LYS A 493 -7.27 14.12 0.34
C LYS A 493 -8.73 13.96 -0.13
N ASP A 494 -9.44 15.08 -0.30
CA ASP A 494 -10.82 15.17 -0.87
C ASP A 494 -12.02 15.29 0.11
N ALA A 495 -11.85 16.06 1.19
CA ALA A 495 -12.95 16.41 2.11
C ALA A 495 -14.10 17.15 1.42
N ALA A 496 -13.80 18.00 0.43
CA ALA A 496 -14.78 18.77 -0.31
C ALA A 496 -15.74 17.88 -1.13
N SER A 497 -15.21 16.94 -1.92
CA SER A 497 -16.06 16.04 -2.71
C SER A 497 -16.88 15.11 -1.82
N THR A 498 -16.31 14.66 -0.69
CA THR A 498 -17.04 13.85 0.30
C THR A 498 -18.24 14.61 0.88
N ASN A 499 -18.07 15.88 1.26
CA ASN A 499 -19.16 16.71 1.77
C ASN A 499 -20.25 16.92 0.70
N LYS A 500 -19.85 17.21 -0.55
CA LYS A 500 -20.79 17.39 -1.67
C LYS A 500 -21.61 16.13 -1.95
N LEU A 501 -20.97 14.96 -1.89
CA LEU A 501 -21.66 13.68 -2.05
C LEU A 501 -22.69 13.46 -0.92
N ILE A 502 -22.34 13.74 0.33
CA ILE A 502 -23.28 13.64 1.46
C ILE A 502 -24.49 14.56 1.27
N CYS A 503 -24.28 15.81 0.85
CA CYS A 503 -25.38 16.73 0.54
C CYS A 503 -26.34 16.12 -0.51
N ARG A 504 -25.80 15.57 -1.60
CA ARG A 504 -26.61 14.92 -2.65
C ARG A 504 -27.42 13.74 -2.10
N LEU A 505 -26.82 12.91 -1.24
CA LEU A 505 -27.48 11.73 -0.66
C LEU A 505 -28.53 12.09 0.40
N LEU A 506 -28.44 13.27 1.01
CA LEU A 506 -29.47 13.79 1.92
C LEU A 506 -30.71 14.28 1.18
N VAL A 507 -30.62 14.69 -0.09
CA VAL A 507 -31.77 15.17 -0.88
C VAL A 507 -32.93 14.16 -0.92
N PRO A 508 -32.76 12.89 -1.35
CA PRO A 508 -33.85 11.92 -1.38
C PRO A 508 -34.34 11.53 0.02
N ILE A 509 -33.54 11.75 1.07
CA ILE A 509 -33.93 11.53 2.46
C ILE A 509 -34.85 12.67 2.92
N ARG A 510 -34.42 13.92 2.73
CA ARG A 510 -35.16 15.14 3.08
C ARG A 510 -36.49 15.29 2.35
N ALA A 511 -36.61 14.71 1.16
CA ALA A 511 -37.87 14.68 0.42
C ALA A 511 -39.00 13.88 1.13
N GLN A 512 -38.66 12.99 2.08
CA GLN A 512 -39.62 12.10 2.75
C GLN A 512 -39.51 12.13 4.29
N MET A 513 -38.46 12.73 4.84
CA MET A 513 -38.20 12.83 6.27
C MET A 513 -37.63 14.21 6.59
N GLU A 514 -38.23 14.91 7.56
CA GLU A 514 -37.73 16.17 8.09
C GLU A 514 -36.47 15.90 8.93
N VAL A 515 -35.33 16.47 8.52
CA VAL A 515 -34.03 16.32 9.20
C VAL A 515 -33.61 17.67 9.76
N GLU A 516 -33.79 17.87 11.07
CA GLU A 516 -33.42 19.10 11.77
C GLU A 516 -32.04 18.98 12.44
N PHE A 517 -31.13 19.89 12.12
CA PHE A 517 -29.80 19.92 12.73
C PHE A 517 -29.78 20.78 13.99
N LEU A 518 -29.50 20.17 15.14
CA LEU A 518 -29.38 20.85 16.43
C LEU A 518 -28.03 21.52 16.64
N THR A 519 -26.98 21.06 15.96
CA THR A 519 -25.66 21.68 15.98
C THR A 519 -25.29 22.18 14.59
N ALA A 520 -24.27 23.04 14.51
CA ALA A 520 -23.77 23.52 13.24
C ALA A 520 -23.35 22.34 12.34
N SER A 521 -23.86 22.31 11.10
CA SER A 521 -23.57 21.25 10.13
C SER A 521 -23.40 21.84 8.74
N LYS A 522 -22.36 21.42 8.02
CA LYS A 522 -22.16 21.76 6.60
C LYS A 522 -23.27 21.26 5.69
N TYR A 523 -24.16 20.41 6.20
CA TYR A 523 -25.27 19.81 5.46
C TYR A 523 -26.60 20.55 5.67
N GLN A 524 -26.62 21.68 6.42
CA GLN A 524 -27.82 22.48 6.63
C GLN A 524 -28.30 23.17 5.34
N GLU A 525 -27.39 23.70 4.52
CA GLU A 525 -27.71 24.41 3.29
C GLU A 525 -27.82 23.43 2.11
N THR A 526 -28.96 23.40 1.44
CA THR A 526 -29.07 22.82 0.09
C THR A 526 -28.34 23.75 -0.85
N GLU A 527 -27.16 23.36 -1.34
CA GLU A 527 -26.59 23.98 -2.55
C GLU A 527 -27.64 23.83 -3.67
N GLU A 528 -28.19 24.94 -4.15
CA GLU A 528 -28.90 25.03 -5.43
C GLU A 528 -27.97 24.71 -6.61
#